data_AF-A0A930UCI1-F1
#
_entry.id   AF-A0A930UCI1-F1
#
_cell.length_a   1.000
_cell.length_b   1.000
_cell.length_c   1.000
_cell.angle_alpha   90.00
_cell.angle_beta   90.00
_cell.angle_gamma   90.00
#
_symmetry.space_group_name_H-M   'P 1'
#
loop_
_entity.id
_entity.type
_entity.pdbx_description
1 polymer ?
#
loop_
_entity_poly.entity_id
_entity_poly.type
_entity_poly.pdbx_seq_one_letter_code
_entity_poly.pdbx_strand_id
1 'polypeptide(L)'
;MILLKKISVFAVLVMILTTGCSKKTLASAEVNYVSGNEGTIVMRSIGVGTNQQEAIADAEKKSINVILFRGLPESSQKIALIGTNESEEMDKHKDYFDKFYNKIRYRTFIMSSIPVSDFKRQNGGSKSLAVDVKVNLVALCKDLEQNNIIRKFGY
;
A
#
# COMPACT_ATOMS: atom_id res chain seq x y z
N MET A 1 25.80 -47.27 -24.17
CA MET A 1 24.50 -46.83 -23.61
C MET A 1 24.56 -46.35 -22.14
N ILE A 2 25.66 -46.54 -21.40
CA ILE A 2 25.80 -46.09 -19.99
C ILE A 2 26.33 -44.64 -19.90
N LEU A 3 27.17 -44.22 -20.86
CA LEU A 3 27.78 -42.87 -20.87
C LEU A 3 26.77 -41.75 -21.17
N LEU A 4 25.83 -41.97 -22.10
CA LEU A 4 24.76 -41.00 -22.43
C LEU A 4 23.80 -40.76 -21.24
N LYS A 5 23.50 -41.81 -20.46
CA LYS A 5 22.65 -41.69 -19.26
C LYS A 5 23.33 -40.84 -18.16
N LYS A 6 24.65 -40.92 -18.01
CA LYS A 6 25.40 -40.13 -17.02
C LYS A 6 25.45 -38.64 -17.39
N ILE A 7 25.56 -38.32 -18.68
CA ILE A 7 25.51 -36.94 -19.19
C ILE A 7 24.11 -36.33 -18.99
N SER A 8 23.06 -37.13 -19.21
CA SER A 8 21.66 -36.70 -19.01
C SER A 8 21.34 -36.41 -17.54
N VAL A 9 21.85 -37.22 -16.60
CA VAL A 9 21.63 -37.00 -15.15
C VAL A 9 22.40 -35.76 -14.66
N PHE A 10 23.60 -35.51 -15.18
CA PHE A 10 24.40 -34.35 -14.80
C PHE A 10 23.77 -33.03 -15.29
N ALA A 11 23.15 -33.03 -16.48
CA ALA A 11 22.44 -31.87 -17.02
C ALA A 11 21.18 -31.50 -16.22
N VAL A 12 20.46 -32.48 -15.66
CA VAL A 12 19.26 -32.26 -14.84
C VAL A 12 19.63 -31.71 -13.45
N LEU A 13 20.77 -32.09 -12.88
CA LEU A 13 21.21 -31.65 -11.56
C LEU A 13 21.66 -30.17 -11.53
N VAL A 14 22.20 -29.67 -12.64
CA VAL A 14 22.65 -28.26 -12.76
C VAL A 14 21.47 -27.29 -12.93
N MET A 15 20.32 -27.75 -13.43
CA MET A 15 19.16 -26.90 -13.71
C MET A 15 18.33 -26.54 -12.46
N ILE A 16 18.58 -27.20 -11.32
CA ILE A 16 17.81 -27.00 -10.08
C ILE A 16 18.36 -25.85 -9.21
N LEU A 17 19.55 -25.32 -9.53
CA LEU A 17 20.23 -24.30 -8.72
C LEU A 17 19.89 -22.84 -9.06
N THR A 18 18.98 -22.58 -10.00
CA THR A 18 18.59 -21.21 -10.38
C THR A 18 17.24 -20.77 -9.81
N THR A 19 16.80 -21.33 -8.68
CA THR A 19 15.72 -20.73 -7.89
C THR A 19 16.25 -19.46 -7.23
N GLY A 20 16.21 -18.39 -8.03
CA GLY A 20 16.56 -17.04 -7.62
C GLY A 20 15.79 -16.67 -6.36
N CYS A 21 16.51 -16.56 -5.25
CA CYS A 21 16.03 -15.99 -4.02
C CYS A 21 15.77 -14.51 -4.30
N SER A 22 14.54 -14.17 -4.68
CA SER A 22 14.14 -12.78 -4.85
C SER A 22 14.17 -12.16 -3.46
N LYS A 23 15.21 -11.36 -3.17
CA LYS A 23 15.28 -10.60 -1.93
C LYS A 23 14.05 -9.72 -1.90
N LYS A 24 13.06 -10.07 -1.08
CA LYS A 24 11.98 -9.15 -0.71
C LYS A 24 12.67 -8.00 0.01
N THR A 25 13.01 -6.95 -0.72
CA THR A 25 13.36 -5.67 -0.11
C THR A 25 12.18 -5.32 0.77
N LEU A 26 12.40 -5.38 2.09
CA LEU A 26 11.45 -4.85 3.05
C LEU A 26 11.27 -3.39 2.65
N ALA A 27 10.08 -3.06 2.15
CA ALA A 27 9.77 -1.68 1.81
C ALA A 27 9.99 -0.86 3.08
N SER A 28 10.94 0.08 3.03
CA SER A 28 11.04 1.13 4.04
C SER A 28 9.65 1.68 4.30
N ALA A 29 9.30 2.06 5.54
CA ALA A 29 8.00 2.65 5.82
C ALA A 29 7.80 3.87 4.90
N GLU A 30 7.05 3.68 3.81
CA GLU A 30 6.85 4.70 2.79
C GLU A 30 5.87 5.77 3.26
N VAL A 31 5.24 5.57 4.42
CA VAL A 31 4.22 6.45 5.00
C VAL A 31 4.57 6.73 6.45
N ASN A 32 4.68 8.01 6.80
CA ASN A 32 4.97 8.48 8.16
C ASN A 32 3.89 9.44 8.65
N TYR A 33 3.65 9.48 9.96
CA TYR A 33 2.76 10.47 10.56
C TYR A 33 3.38 11.86 10.49
N VAL A 34 2.57 12.87 10.13
CA VAL A 34 2.99 14.28 10.13
C VAL A 34 2.21 15.03 11.19
N SER A 35 0.88 14.91 11.18
CA SER A 35 0.01 15.59 12.13
C SER A 35 -1.40 14.98 12.08
N GLY A 36 -2.25 15.34 13.03
CA GLY A 36 -3.65 14.94 13.05
C GLY A 36 -4.44 15.81 14.01
N ASN A 37 -5.74 15.90 13.79
CA ASN A 37 -6.69 16.57 14.67
C ASN A 37 -7.95 15.69 14.83
N GLU A 38 -8.99 16.19 15.48
CA GLU A 38 -10.27 15.49 15.69
C GLU A 38 -10.93 15.10 14.36
N GLY A 39 -10.53 13.94 13.82
CA GLY A 39 -11.11 13.32 12.64
C GLY A 39 -10.34 13.47 11.33
N THR A 40 -9.16 14.10 11.33
CA THR A 40 -8.27 14.10 10.16
C THR A 40 -6.86 13.67 10.51
N ILE A 41 -6.16 13.12 9.53
CA ILE A 41 -4.79 12.65 9.66
C ILE A 41 -3.99 13.10 8.44
N VAL A 42 -2.79 13.63 8.67
CA VAL A 42 -1.84 14.01 7.63
C VAL A 42 -0.66 13.05 7.69
N MET A 43 -0.38 12.44 6.54
CA MET A 43 0.68 11.46 6.37
C MET A 43 1.65 11.90 5.29
N ARG A 44 2.95 11.72 5.52
CA ARG A 44 3.95 11.88 4.48
C ARG A 44 4.18 10.55 3.80
N SER A 45 3.80 10.46 2.53
CA SER A 45 3.87 9.24 1.74
C SER A 45 4.81 9.39 0.55
N ILE A 46 5.64 8.38 0.28
CA ILE A 46 6.50 8.31 -0.89
C ILE A 46 5.75 7.61 -2.02
N GLY A 47 5.35 8.41 -3.02
CA GLY A 47 4.67 7.93 -4.21
C GLY A 47 5.61 7.70 -5.38
N VAL A 48 5.39 6.62 -6.14
CA VAL A 48 6.16 6.22 -7.31
C VAL A 48 5.26 6.24 -8.55
N GLY A 49 5.76 6.74 -9.68
CA GLY A 49 4.99 6.82 -10.92
C GLY A 49 5.83 7.19 -12.13
N THR A 50 5.25 7.10 -13.33
CA THR A 50 5.91 7.54 -14.57
C THR A 50 5.87 9.07 -14.72
N ASN A 51 4.85 9.69 -14.12
CA ASN A 51 4.64 11.13 -14.00
C ASN A 51 4.25 11.51 -12.56
N GLN A 52 4.19 12.83 -12.30
CA GLN A 52 3.90 13.35 -10.96
C GLN A 52 2.49 12.99 -10.48
N GLN A 53 1.49 12.98 -11.37
CA GLN A 53 0.10 12.67 -11.04
C GLN A 53 -0.07 11.21 -10.62
N GLU A 54 0.60 10.28 -11.32
CA GLU A 54 0.64 8.86 -10.94
C GLU A 54 1.33 8.65 -9.60
N ALA A 55 2.45 9.32 -9.37
CA ALA A 55 3.14 9.24 -8.09
C ALA A 55 2.30 9.82 -6.94
N ILE A 56 1.57 10.91 -7.14
CA ILE A 56 0.60 11.40 -6.15
C ILE A 56 -0.50 10.36 -5.88
N ALA A 57 -1.07 9.75 -6.93
CA ALA A 57 -2.09 8.71 -6.77
C ALA A 57 -1.56 7.47 -6.03
N ASP A 58 -0.32 7.07 -6.27
CA ASP A 58 0.37 6.01 -5.54
C ASP A 58 0.55 6.38 -4.07
N ALA A 59 1.01 7.61 -3.79
CA ALA A 59 1.15 8.11 -2.41
C ALA A 59 -0.19 8.11 -1.65
N GLU A 60 -1.28 8.54 -2.30
CA GLU A 60 -2.64 8.51 -1.74
C GLU A 60 -3.08 7.08 -1.39
N LYS A 61 -2.92 6.14 -2.33
CA LYS A 61 -3.27 4.73 -2.10
C LYS A 61 -2.48 4.12 -0.97
N LYS A 62 -1.15 4.31 -0.93
CA LYS A 62 -0.30 3.83 0.16
C LYS A 62 -0.74 4.37 1.51
N SER A 63 -1.08 5.67 1.56
CA SER A 63 -1.56 6.33 2.77
C SER A 63 -2.86 5.69 3.28
N ILE A 64 -3.81 5.44 2.38
CA ILE A 64 -5.06 4.76 2.71
C ILE A 64 -4.80 3.30 3.14
N ASN A 65 -3.98 2.53 2.42
CA ASN A 65 -3.68 1.14 2.78
C ASN A 65 -3.03 1.02 4.16
N VAL A 66 -2.18 1.97 4.53
CA VAL A 66 -1.60 2.01 5.88
C VAL A 66 -2.68 2.19 6.95
N ILE A 67 -3.62 3.12 6.75
CA ILE A 67 -4.76 3.30 7.66
C ILE A 67 -5.62 2.02 7.73
N LEU A 68 -5.92 1.40 6.59
CA LEU A 68 -6.84 0.27 6.52
C LEU A 68 -6.25 -1.03 7.08
N PHE A 69 -4.98 -1.31 6.76
CA PHE A 69 -4.40 -2.65 6.93
C PHE A 69 -3.16 -2.73 7.82
N ARG A 70 -2.58 -1.60 8.26
CA ARG A 70 -1.35 -1.64 9.07
C ARG A 70 -1.45 -0.87 10.37
N GLY A 71 -2.21 0.22 10.36
CA GLY A 71 -2.11 1.27 11.37
C GLY A 71 -0.91 2.17 11.12
N LEU A 72 -0.95 3.37 11.69
CA LEU A 72 0.11 4.36 11.60
C LEU A 72 0.61 4.70 13.01
N PRO A 73 1.84 4.31 13.36
CA PRO A 73 2.46 4.69 14.63
C PRO A 73 2.43 6.20 14.88
N GLU A 74 2.49 6.60 16.15
CA GLU A 74 2.48 8.02 16.59
C GLU A 74 1.21 8.81 16.28
N SER A 75 0.23 8.21 15.60
CA SER A 75 -1.05 8.84 15.27
C SER A 75 -2.20 8.41 16.21
N SER A 76 -3.40 8.94 16.01
CA SER A 76 -4.63 8.42 16.62
C SER A 76 -5.05 7.07 16.03
N GLN A 77 -4.68 6.79 14.78
CA GLN A 77 -4.99 5.55 14.06
C GLN A 77 -3.82 4.56 14.15
N LYS A 78 -3.43 4.18 15.38
CA LYS A 78 -2.25 3.32 15.63
C LYS A 78 -2.40 1.89 15.13
N ILE A 79 -3.65 1.43 15.03
CA ILE A 79 -4.01 0.08 14.60
C ILE A 79 -4.70 0.14 13.24
N ALA A 80 -4.67 -0.97 12.50
CA ALA A 80 -5.43 -1.11 11.27
C ALA A 80 -6.94 -0.94 11.54
N LEU A 81 -7.65 -0.25 10.64
CA LEU A 81 -9.11 -0.13 10.74
C LEU A 81 -9.85 -1.44 10.48
N ILE A 82 -9.32 -2.28 9.57
CA ILE A 82 -9.98 -3.51 9.13
C ILE A 82 -9.25 -4.72 9.70
N GLY A 83 -8.12 -5.09 9.10
CA GLY A 83 -7.34 -6.27 9.45
C GLY A 83 -5.97 -6.23 8.77
N THR A 84 -5.00 -6.96 9.29
CA THR A 84 -3.60 -6.85 8.80
C THR A 84 -3.28 -7.72 7.60
N ASN A 85 -4.16 -8.67 7.27
CA ASN A 85 -4.03 -9.49 6.06
C ASN A 85 -4.74 -8.80 4.89
N GLU A 86 -4.04 -7.89 4.21
CA GLU A 86 -4.58 -7.06 3.13
C GLU A 86 -5.28 -7.88 2.03
N SER A 87 -4.68 -8.99 1.58
CA SER A 87 -5.28 -9.83 0.54
C SER A 87 -6.59 -10.46 1.01
N GLU A 88 -6.61 -11.02 2.21
CA GLU A 88 -7.80 -11.68 2.76
C GLU A 88 -8.95 -10.68 2.97
N GLU A 89 -8.67 -9.51 3.54
CA GLU A 89 -9.69 -8.48 3.75
C GLU A 89 -10.21 -7.90 2.42
N MET A 90 -9.33 -7.73 1.43
CA MET A 90 -9.72 -7.29 0.10
C MET A 90 -10.60 -8.33 -0.61
N ASP A 91 -10.25 -9.61 -0.51
CA ASP A 91 -11.01 -10.70 -1.13
C ASP A 91 -12.38 -10.88 -0.44
N LYS A 92 -12.43 -10.82 0.89
CA LYS A 92 -13.67 -10.90 1.68
C LYS A 92 -14.66 -9.79 1.34
N HIS A 93 -14.17 -8.60 1.00
CA HIS A 93 -14.98 -7.42 0.68
C HIS A 93 -14.75 -6.95 -0.76
N LYS A 94 -14.59 -7.89 -1.70
CA LYS A 94 -14.17 -7.62 -3.08
C LYS A 94 -14.97 -6.52 -3.78
N ASP A 95 -16.30 -6.60 -3.74
CA ASP A 95 -17.18 -5.62 -4.41
C ASP A 95 -17.01 -4.19 -3.87
N TYR A 96 -16.73 -4.07 -2.57
CA TYR A 96 -16.44 -2.79 -1.95
C TYR A 96 -15.10 -2.25 -2.47
N PHE A 97 -14.04 -3.06 -2.41
CA PHE A 97 -12.70 -2.64 -2.78
C PHE A 97 -12.50 -2.42 -4.28
N ASP A 98 -13.20 -3.16 -5.13
CA ASP A 98 -13.26 -2.91 -6.56
C ASP A 98 -13.80 -1.50 -6.83
N LYS A 99 -14.91 -1.10 -6.18
CA LYS A 99 -15.44 0.26 -6.29
C LYS A 99 -14.49 1.27 -5.63
N PHE A 100 -13.90 0.91 -4.50
CA PHE A 100 -13.03 1.78 -3.72
C PHE A 100 -11.79 2.21 -4.52
N TYR A 101 -11.08 1.27 -5.15
CA TYR A 101 -9.84 1.54 -5.89
C TYR A 101 -10.05 1.70 -7.40
N ASN A 102 -10.80 0.81 -8.07
CA ASN A 102 -10.90 0.84 -9.54
C ASN A 102 -11.78 1.98 -10.04
N LYS A 103 -12.80 2.38 -9.26
CA LYS A 103 -13.60 3.59 -9.52
C LYS A 103 -13.05 4.83 -8.81
N ILE A 104 -11.84 4.76 -8.24
CA ILE A 104 -11.14 5.88 -7.62
C ILE A 104 -11.97 6.55 -6.48
N ARG A 105 -12.86 5.78 -5.85
CA ARG A 105 -13.74 6.30 -4.78
C ARG A 105 -12.95 6.66 -3.52
N TYR A 106 -11.80 6.03 -3.27
CA TYR A 106 -10.92 6.38 -2.14
C TYR A 106 -10.59 7.88 -2.07
N ARG A 107 -10.55 8.58 -3.22
CA ARG A 107 -10.29 10.02 -3.29
C ARG A 107 -11.34 10.88 -2.61
N THR A 108 -12.57 10.39 -2.40
CA THR A 108 -13.60 11.13 -1.67
C THR A 108 -13.23 11.34 -0.20
N PHE A 109 -12.27 10.57 0.32
CA PHE A 109 -11.76 10.71 1.69
C PHE A 109 -10.44 11.48 1.76
N ILE A 110 -9.84 11.80 0.61
CA ILE A 110 -8.62 12.62 0.53
C ILE A 110 -9.04 14.08 0.54
N MET A 111 -8.58 14.83 1.55
CA MET A 111 -8.84 16.27 1.67
C MET A 111 -7.83 17.10 0.89
N SER A 112 -6.57 16.69 0.86
CA SER A 112 -5.51 17.35 0.10
C SER A 112 -4.32 16.43 -0.11
N SER A 113 -3.63 16.62 -1.24
CA SER A 113 -2.38 15.93 -1.58
C SER A 113 -1.35 16.98 -1.99
N ILE A 114 -0.39 17.28 -1.12
CA ILE A 114 0.59 18.36 -1.31
C ILE A 114 1.97 17.76 -1.55
N PRO A 115 2.55 17.88 -2.76
CA PRO A 115 3.95 17.54 -3.00
C PRO A 115 4.87 18.34 -2.07
N VAL A 116 5.76 17.63 -1.36
CA VAL A 116 6.76 18.23 -0.45
C VAL A 116 8.20 17.91 -0.86
N SER A 117 8.37 17.23 -1.99
CA SER A 117 9.66 17.07 -2.66
C SER A 117 9.49 17.12 -4.17
N ASP A 118 10.61 17.35 -4.88
CA ASP A 118 10.65 17.24 -6.34
C ASP A 118 10.32 15.83 -6.81
N PHE A 119 9.68 15.72 -7.97
CA PHE A 119 9.54 14.46 -8.69
C PHE A 119 10.85 14.08 -9.37
N LYS A 120 11.61 13.18 -8.74
CA LYS A 120 12.93 12.77 -9.23
C LYS A 120 13.24 11.32 -8.95
N ARG A 121 14.30 10.82 -9.60
CA ARG A 121 14.80 9.48 -9.39
C ARG A 121 15.50 9.40 -8.03
N GLN A 122 15.05 8.50 -7.15
CA GLN A 122 15.72 8.24 -5.87
C GLN A 122 16.79 7.17 -6.07
N ASN A 123 18.07 7.49 -5.84
CA ASN A 123 19.19 6.53 -5.73
C ASN A 123 19.19 5.38 -6.76
N GLY A 124 18.98 5.68 -8.04
CA GLY A 124 18.96 4.68 -9.13
C GLY A 124 17.66 3.87 -9.26
N GLY A 125 16.67 4.11 -8.40
CA GLY A 125 15.34 3.49 -8.42
C GLY A 125 14.34 4.18 -9.35
N SER A 126 13.05 4.00 -9.07
CA SER A 126 11.96 4.63 -9.82
C SER A 126 11.87 6.14 -9.54
N LYS A 127 11.22 6.90 -10.44
CA LYS A 127 10.88 8.30 -10.15
C LYS A 127 9.82 8.34 -9.06
N SER A 128 10.02 9.23 -8.09
CA SER A 128 9.14 9.35 -6.92
C SER A 128 9.10 10.78 -6.40
N LEU A 129 8.10 11.07 -5.58
CA LEU A 129 8.05 12.26 -4.74
C LEU A 129 7.43 11.95 -3.38
N ALA A 130 7.77 12.76 -2.39
CA ALA A 130 7.09 12.81 -1.11
C ALA A 130 5.85 13.70 -1.22
N VAL A 131 4.73 13.22 -0.67
CA VAL A 131 3.44 13.91 -0.66
C VAL A 131 2.90 13.90 0.76
N ASP A 132 2.49 15.07 1.25
CA ASP A 132 1.69 15.17 2.46
C ASP A 132 0.21 14.98 2.08
N VAL A 133 -0.35 13.83 2.46
CA VAL A 133 -1.71 13.40 2.17
C VAL A 133 -2.56 13.60 3.42
N LYS A 134 -3.56 14.48 3.34
CA LYS A 134 -4.55 14.71 4.40
C LYS A 134 -5.80 13.89 4.12
N VAL A 135 -6.23 13.08 5.08
CA VAL A 135 -7.38 12.19 4.99
C VAL A 135 -8.45 12.58 6.01
N ASN A 136 -9.70 12.58 5.58
CA ASN A 136 -10.87 12.66 6.45
C ASN A 136 -11.16 11.28 7.04
N LEU A 137 -10.59 11.01 8.20
CA LEU A 137 -10.67 9.72 8.87
C LEU A 137 -12.10 9.41 9.34
N VAL A 138 -12.84 10.42 9.80
CA VAL A 138 -14.24 10.24 10.24
C VAL A 138 -15.13 9.79 9.08
N ALA A 139 -15.01 10.42 7.91
CA ALA A 139 -15.78 10.03 6.74
C ALA A 139 -15.41 8.61 6.26
N LEU A 140 -14.12 8.27 6.28
CA LEU A 140 -13.65 6.93 5.91
C LEU A 140 -14.20 5.86 6.86
N CYS A 141 -14.11 6.05 8.18
CA CYS A 141 -14.65 5.11 9.16
C CYS A 141 -16.17 4.93 8.99
N LYS A 142 -16.92 6.02 8.83
CA LYS A 142 -18.38 5.95 8.60
C LYS A 142 -18.73 5.18 7.32
N ASP A 143 -17.98 5.38 6.25
CA ASP A 143 -18.19 4.63 5.00
C ASP A 143 -17.94 3.13 5.20
N LEU A 144 -16.84 2.77 5.88
CA LEU A 144 -16.53 1.38 6.20
C LEU A 144 -17.62 0.73 7.07
N GLU A 145 -18.15 1.45 8.06
CA GLU A 145 -19.25 1.00 8.90
C GLU A 145 -20.56 0.82 8.11
N GLN A 146 -20.91 1.79 7.26
CA GLN A 146 -22.13 1.75 6.44
C GLN A 146 -22.11 0.62 5.41
N ASN A 147 -20.92 0.25 4.93
CA ASN A 147 -20.73 -0.85 3.99
C ASN A 147 -20.43 -2.19 4.68
N ASN A 148 -20.59 -2.28 6.01
CA ASN A 148 -20.35 -3.49 6.82
C ASN A 148 -18.94 -4.08 6.66
N ILE A 149 -17.94 -3.21 6.45
CA ILE A 149 -16.52 -3.59 6.39
C ILE A 149 -15.92 -3.68 7.78
N ILE A 150 -16.30 -2.73 8.64
CA ILE A 150 -15.94 -2.71 10.07
C ILE A 150 -17.20 -2.64 10.92
N ARG A 151 -17.09 -3.09 12.17
CA ARG A 151 -18.19 -2.96 13.14
C ARG A 151 -18.44 -1.50 13.48
N LYS A 152 -19.69 -1.14 13.75
CA LYS A 152 -20.04 0.16 14.33
C LYS A 152 -19.52 0.24 15.76
N PHE A 153 -18.94 1.38 16.12
CA PHE A 153 -18.52 1.65 17.49
C PHE A 153 -19.46 2.68 18.13
N GLY A 154 -20.17 2.27 19.19
CA GLY A 154 -21.17 3.09 19.88
C GLY A 154 -22.56 3.03 19.21
N TYR A 155 -23.60 2.95 20.03
CA TYR A 155 -25.02 2.93 19.63
C TYR A 155 -25.61 4.33 19.64
#